data_AF-A0A960ZGL4-F1
#
_entry.id   AF-A0A960ZGL4-F1
#
_cell.length_a   1.000
_cell.length_b   1.000
_cell.length_c   1.000
_cell.angle_alpha   90.00
_cell.angle_beta   90.00
_cell.angle_gamma   90.00
#
_symmetry.space_group_name_H-M   'P 1'
#
loop_
_entity.id
_entity.type
_entity.pdbx_description
1 polymer ?
#
loop_
_entity_poly.entity_id
_entity_poly.type
_entity_poly.pdbx_seq_one_letter_code
_entity_poly.pdbx_strand_id
1 'polypeptide(L)'
;MTVVGAEKFCLTQKADVIMMKNIGNLQALQNVGSAMESATIETTSDGYFVPASLPVSTCIHLNQNEATELTINQQSKMYIPFVQIDVKNLRSQYGLLSAGDLSKGTLSPATRNISTEDILQYKVDPKATILYAICPPDRSEVCTLKIKHAGKWVQDNGQDFSMQVLARSRRERGDAAKSQRLLKDGDTPQGIYQLWGSLFTTDKKFGAYPRIDIDGMRPPMYFEKTDLQNFTRVVPQAVFADYWIHEFAMAHALGRYLFRIHDNSVDPNFPNTYTTPITKKIFRASAGCLNTGDQIHKLLTVLHKLGIFSQKQIQNNQPYGRLPSLDPQNTFLVVIDQEM
;
A
#
# COMPACT_ATOMS: atom_id res chain seq x y z
N MET A 1 -17.06 14.83 9.33
CA MET A 1 -16.93 13.38 9.03
C MET A 1 -15.94 12.82 10.03
N THR A 2 -16.37 11.94 10.92
CA THR A 2 -15.46 11.24 11.84
C THR A 2 -14.72 10.18 11.01
N VAL A 3 -13.43 10.37 10.78
CA VAL A 3 -12.59 9.33 10.19
C VAL A 3 -12.51 8.23 11.24
N VAL A 4 -13.31 7.18 11.08
CA VAL A 4 -13.20 6.00 11.94
C VAL A 4 -11.92 5.30 11.53
N GLY A 5 -10.85 5.55 12.29
CA GLY A 5 -9.54 4.94 12.10
C GLY A 5 -9.51 3.49 12.57
N ALA A 6 -8.32 2.88 12.54
CA ALA A 6 -8.14 1.53 13.03
C ALA A 6 -8.54 1.38 14.51
N GLU A 7 -9.11 0.23 14.84
CA GLU A 7 -9.57 -0.12 16.17
C GLU A 7 -8.74 -1.27 16.72
N LYS A 8 -8.50 -1.25 18.03
CA LYS A 8 -7.99 -2.39 18.78
C LYS A 8 -9.17 -3.20 19.29
N PHE A 9 -9.27 -4.44 18.81
CA PHE A 9 -10.30 -5.40 19.19
C PHE A 9 -9.70 -6.48 20.09
N CYS A 10 -10.20 -6.60 21.32
CA CYS A 10 -9.74 -7.63 22.26
C CYS A 10 -10.85 -8.66 22.51
N LEU A 11 -10.52 -9.93 22.29
CA LEU A 11 -11.46 -11.03 22.40
C LEU A 11 -11.85 -11.32 23.85
N THR A 12 -13.15 -11.41 24.10
CA THR A 12 -13.73 -11.91 25.36
C THR A 12 -14.17 -13.37 25.25
N GLN A 13 -14.30 -13.86 24.01
CA GLN A 13 -14.58 -15.26 23.69
C GLN A 13 -13.68 -15.70 22.54
N LYS A 14 -13.51 -17.02 22.41
CA LYS A 14 -12.79 -17.63 21.28
C LYS A 14 -13.46 -17.24 19.96
N ALA A 15 -12.68 -16.77 18.99
CA ALA A 15 -13.16 -16.42 17.65
C ALA A 15 -12.52 -17.33 16.59
N ASP A 16 -13.32 -17.75 15.62
CA ASP A 16 -12.82 -18.48 14.46
C ASP A 16 -12.38 -17.45 13.42
N VAL A 17 -11.21 -17.67 12.85
CA VAL A 17 -10.58 -16.73 11.92
C VAL A 17 -10.00 -17.47 10.75
N ILE A 18 -9.66 -16.73 9.71
CA ILE A 18 -8.92 -17.24 8.58
C ILE A 18 -7.58 -16.52 8.56
N MET A 19 -6.49 -17.27 8.79
CA MET A 19 -5.14 -16.73 8.77
C MET A 19 -4.60 -16.75 7.34
N MET A 20 -3.91 -15.67 6.96
CA MET A 20 -3.23 -15.58 5.68
C MET A 20 -1.78 -16.04 5.83
N LYS A 21 -1.31 -16.91 4.93
CA LYS A 21 0.10 -17.30 4.86
C LYS A 21 0.92 -16.30 4.06
N ASN A 22 2.21 -16.23 4.37
CA ASN A 22 3.18 -15.60 3.48
C ASN A 22 3.19 -16.26 2.11
N ILE A 23 2.89 -15.46 1.08
CA ILE A 23 2.90 -15.90 -0.31
C ILE A 23 4.23 -15.48 -0.94
N GLY A 24 5.18 -16.42 -0.95
CA GLY A 24 6.54 -16.17 -1.46
C GLY A 24 6.70 -16.36 -2.97
N ASN A 25 5.66 -16.78 -3.70
CA ASN A 25 5.75 -17.03 -5.14
C ASN A 25 4.66 -16.30 -5.94
N LEU A 26 4.98 -15.94 -7.17
CA LEU A 26 4.12 -15.14 -8.04
C LEU A 26 2.81 -15.84 -8.41
N GLN A 27 2.87 -17.11 -8.80
CA GLN A 27 1.67 -17.83 -9.22
C GLN A 27 0.62 -17.88 -8.10
N ALA A 28 1.07 -18.08 -6.87
CA ALA A 28 0.22 -18.04 -5.71
C ALA A 28 -0.38 -16.65 -5.45
N LEU A 29 0.42 -15.58 -5.56
CA LEU A 29 -0.08 -14.21 -5.45
C LEU A 29 -1.12 -13.89 -6.53
N GLN A 30 -0.92 -14.38 -7.75
CA GLN A 30 -1.88 -14.28 -8.86
C GLN A 30 -3.18 -15.04 -8.57
N ASN A 31 -3.08 -16.25 -8.05
CA ASN A 31 -4.24 -17.07 -7.70
C ASN A 31 -5.05 -16.39 -6.59
N VAL A 32 -4.40 -15.93 -5.51
CA VAL A 32 -5.08 -15.19 -4.44
C VAL A 32 -5.68 -13.88 -4.97
N GLY A 33 -4.94 -13.13 -5.76
CA GLY A 33 -5.46 -11.92 -6.39
C GLY A 33 -6.65 -12.19 -7.31
N SER A 34 -6.74 -13.37 -7.94
CA SER A 34 -7.89 -13.76 -8.76
C SER A 34 -9.08 -14.18 -7.91
N ALA A 35 -8.84 -14.95 -6.84
CA ALA A 35 -9.84 -15.32 -5.83
C ALA A 35 -10.48 -14.09 -5.16
N MET A 36 -9.67 -13.09 -4.82
CA MET A 36 -10.16 -11.82 -4.28
C MET A 36 -10.97 -11.00 -5.30
N GLU A 37 -10.79 -11.20 -6.61
CA GLU A 37 -11.62 -10.56 -7.65
C GLU A 37 -13.00 -11.20 -7.75
N SER A 38 -13.04 -12.53 -7.68
CA SER A 38 -14.30 -13.29 -7.66
C SER A 38 -14.96 -13.28 -6.28
N ALA A 39 -14.36 -12.61 -5.29
CA ALA A 39 -14.76 -12.64 -3.88
C ALA A 39 -14.99 -14.08 -3.38
N THR A 40 -14.18 -15.03 -3.86
CA THR A 40 -14.34 -16.46 -3.58
C THR A 40 -13.01 -17.05 -3.14
N ILE A 41 -12.96 -17.69 -1.96
CA ILE A 41 -11.77 -18.31 -1.38
C ILE A 41 -12.08 -19.78 -1.05
N GLU A 42 -11.24 -20.70 -1.51
CA GLU A 42 -11.34 -22.11 -1.15
C GLU A 42 -10.21 -22.50 -0.21
N THR A 43 -10.48 -22.46 1.10
CA THR A 43 -9.44 -22.64 2.12
C THR A 43 -8.72 -23.99 2.08
N THR A 44 -9.39 -25.04 1.61
CA THR A 44 -8.85 -26.41 1.59
C THR A 44 -8.04 -26.74 0.35
N SER A 45 -8.27 -26.07 -0.78
CA SER A 45 -7.56 -26.30 -2.06
C SER A 45 -6.45 -25.28 -2.30
N ASP A 46 -6.60 -24.04 -1.82
CA ASP A 46 -5.67 -22.95 -2.10
C ASP A 46 -4.43 -22.96 -1.18
N GLY A 47 -4.58 -23.44 0.06
CA GLY A 47 -3.47 -23.52 1.03
C GLY A 47 -2.91 -22.19 1.55
N TYR A 48 -3.34 -21.04 0.98
CA TYR A 48 -2.95 -19.67 1.36
C TYR A 48 -3.75 -19.11 2.54
N PHE A 49 -4.98 -19.59 2.71
CA PHE A 49 -5.90 -19.22 3.77
C PHE A 49 -6.13 -20.42 4.68
N VAL A 50 -5.79 -20.30 5.96
CA VAL A 50 -5.87 -21.40 6.92
C VAL A 50 -6.92 -21.08 7.97
N PRO A 51 -7.97 -21.92 8.12
CA PRO A 51 -8.88 -21.83 9.25
C PRO A 51 -8.08 -21.95 10.55
N ALA A 52 -8.29 -21.01 11.47
CA ALA A 52 -7.65 -21.01 12.77
C ALA A 52 -8.63 -20.48 13.81
N SER A 53 -8.16 -20.38 15.05
CA SER A 53 -8.92 -19.72 16.09
C SER A 53 -8.01 -18.91 17.00
N LEU A 54 -8.48 -17.71 17.34
CA LEU A 54 -7.82 -16.83 18.28
C LEU A 54 -8.36 -17.11 19.70
N PRO A 55 -7.47 -17.28 20.70
CA PRO A 55 -7.88 -17.51 22.07
C PRO A 55 -8.48 -16.25 22.70
N VAL A 56 -9.16 -16.45 23.84
CA VAL A 56 -9.64 -15.34 24.69
C VAL A 56 -8.48 -14.45 25.08
N SER A 57 -8.73 -13.15 25.19
CA SER A 57 -7.75 -12.10 25.51
C SER A 57 -6.75 -11.76 24.40
N THR A 58 -6.79 -12.43 23.24
CA THR A 58 -6.03 -11.95 22.07
C THR A 58 -6.58 -10.60 21.63
N CYS A 59 -5.68 -9.64 21.44
CA CYS A 59 -6.00 -8.36 20.83
C CYS A 59 -5.46 -8.29 19.40
N ILE A 60 -6.28 -7.82 18.49
CA ILE A 60 -5.96 -7.58 17.08
C ILE A 60 -6.28 -6.13 16.72
N HIS A 61 -5.71 -5.65 15.63
CA HIS A 61 -6.03 -4.37 15.04
C HIS A 61 -6.78 -4.58 13.74
N LEU A 62 -7.87 -3.86 13.55
CA LEU A 62 -8.73 -3.96 12.37
C LEU A 62 -9.30 -2.60 11.98
N ASN A 63 -9.81 -2.49 10.77
CA ASN A 63 -10.63 -1.36 10.35
C ASN A 63 -11.96 -1.88 9.79
N GLN A 64 -13.05 -1.60 10.50
CA GLN A 64 -14.38 -2.10 10.13
C GLN A 64 -14.87 -1.57 8.77
N ASN A 65 -14.36 -0.42 8.32
CA ASN A 65 -14.70 0.13 7.02
C ASN A 65 -14.11 -0.69 5.86
N GLU A 66 -13.18 -1.59 6.15
CA GLU A 66 -12.57 -2.50 5.19
C GLU A 66 -13.28 -3.87 5.13
N ALA A 67 -14.45 -3.97 5.78
CA ALA A 67 -15.29 -5.16 5.69
C ALA A 67 -15.67 -5.46 4.23
N THR A 68 -15.51 -6.71 3.82
CA THR A 68 -15.87 -7.18 2.47
C THR A 68 -16.64 -8.47 2.54
N GLU A 69 -17.61 -8.61 1.65
CA GLU A 69 -18.28 -9.89 1.46
C GLU A 69 -17.33 -10.84 0.74
N LEU A 70 -17.14 -12.04 1.30
CA LEU A 70 -16.35 -13.12 0.69
C LEU A 70 -17.14 -14.42 0.81
N THR A 71 -17.14 -15.18 -0.29
CA THR A 71 -17.62 -16.56 -0.32
C THR A 71 -16.45 -17.47 0.04
N ILE A 72 -16.51 -18.06 1.23
CA ILE A 72 -15.46 -18.96 1.72
C ILE A 72 -16.06 -20.34 1.94
N ASN A 73 -15.53 -21.35 1.24
CA ASN A 73 -16.09 -22.71 1.22
C ASN A 73 -17.61 -22.71 0.98
N GLN A 74 -18.05 -21.99 -0.07
CA GLN A 74 -19.47 -21.84 -0.47
C GLN A 74 -20.36 -21.07 0.53
N GLN A 75 -19.78 -20.45 1.58
CA GLN A 75 -20.51 -19.59 2.51
C GLN A 75 -20.14 -18.13 2.31
N SER A 76 -21.10 -17.32 1.84
CA SER A 76 -20.92 -15.87 1.75
C SER A 76 -21.13 -15.21 3.12
N LYS A 77 -20.14 -14.46 3.59
CA LYS A 77 -20.19 -13.68 4.84
C LYS A 77 -19.37 -12.40 4.69
N MET A 78 -19.66 -11.41 5.53
CA MET A 78 -18.81 -10.23 5.68
C MET A 78 -17.58 -10.60 6.52
N TYR A 79 -16.40 -10.30 6.00
CA TYR A 79 -15.12 -10.47 6.69
C TYR A 79 -14.39 -9.13 6.80
N ILE A 80 -13.69 -8.95 7.91
CA ILE A 80 -12.93 -7.77 8.25
C ILE A 80 -11.45 -8.19 8.31
N PRO A 81 -10.58 -7.62 7.47
CA PRO A 81 -9.15 -7.83 7.58
C PRO A 81 -8.61 -7.33 8.93
N PHE A 82 -7.69 -8.09 9.51
CA PHE A 82 -7.03 -7.72 10.75
C PHE A 82 -5.55 -8.07 10.75
N VAL A 83 -4.82 -7.43 11.67
CA VAL A 83 -3.44 -7.79 12.02
C VAL A 83 -3.32 -8.02 13.53
N GLN A 84 -2.72 -9.14 13.91
CA GLN A 84 -2.22 -9.38 15.25
C GLN A 84 -0.77 -8.92 15.31
N ILE A 85 -0.46 -7.95 16.17
CA ILE A 85 0.88 -7.36 16.30
C ILE A 85 1.54 -7.84 17.60
N ASP A 86 2.68 -8.51 17.47
CA ASP A 86 3.58 -8.81 18.58
C ASP A 86 4.73 -7.80 18.57
N VAL A 87 4.51 -6.70 19.29
CA VAL A 87 5.46 -5.58 19.38
C VAL A 87 6.79 -6.01 20.01
N LYS A 88 6.75 -6.96 20.96
CA LYS A 88 7.97 -7.42 21.67
C LYS A 88 8.91 -8.14 20.72
N ASN A 89 8.37 -8.98 19.84
CA ASN A 89 9.17 -9.77 18.90
C ASN A 89 9.21 -9.17 17.48
N LEU A 90 8.57 -8.02 17.26
CA LEU A 90 8.42 -7.34 15.98
C LEU A 90 7.88 -8.28 14.89
N ARG A 91 6.83 -9.01 15.27
CA ARG A 91 6.11 -9.95 14.41
C ARG A 91 4.68 -9.52 14.20
N SER A 92 4.14 -9.90 13.06
CA SER A 92 2.76 -9.64 12.66
C SER A 92 2.12 -10.90 12.11
N GLN A 93 0.84 -11.10 12.34
CA GLN A 93 0.06 -12.12 11.65
C GLN A 93 -1.20 -11.49 11.08
N TYR A 94 -1.52 -11.83 9.85
CA TYR A 94 -2.63 -11.21 9.12
C TYR A 94 -3.75 -12.23 8.97
N GLY A 95 -5.00 -11.77 9.06
CA GLY A 95 -6.15 -12.65 8.89
C GLY A 95 -7.44 -11.92 8.55
N LEU A 96 -8.50 -12.71 8.45
CA LEU A 96 -9.87 -12.27 8.22
C LEU A 96 -10.74 -12.75 9.39
N LEU A 97 -11.46 -11.80 10.01
CA LEU A 97 -12.42 -12.04 11.07
C LEU A 97 -13.84 -11.90 10.49
N SER A 98 -14.73 -12.84 10.75
CA SER A 98 -16.14 -12.67 10.38
C SER A 98 -16.74 -11.47 11.12
N ALA A 99 -17.50 -10.62 10.43
CA ALA A 99 -18.15 -9.47 11.06
C ALA A 99 -19.08 -9.87 12.22
N GLY A 100 -19.68 -11.08 12.15
CA GLY A 100 -20.48 -11.62 13.25
C GLY A 100 -19.68 -11.89 14.53
N ASP A 101 -18.38 -12.15 14.41
CA ASP A 101 -17.48 -12.40 15.54
C ASP A 101 -17.02 -11.11 16.24
N LEU A 102 -17.34 -9.91 15.71
CA LEU A 102 -17.12 -8.66 16.44
C LEU A 102 -17.86 -8.63 17.78
N SER A 103 -19.00 -9.32 17.88
CA SER A 103 -19.77 -9.43 19.13
C SER A 103 -19.03 -10.21 20.24
N LYS A 104 -17.94 -10.91 19.90
CA LYS A 104 -17.16 -11.75 20.82
C LYS A 104 -16.03 -11.00 21.53
N GLY A 105 -15.98 -9.68 21.40
CA GLY A 105 -14.92 -8.87 22.00
C GLY A 105 -15.31 -7.43 22.23
N THR A 106 -14.34 -6.65 22.69
CA THR A 106 -14.48 -5.22 22.92
C THR A 106 -13.63 -4.45 21.95
N LEU A 107 -14.25 -3.48 21.28
CA LEU A 107 -13.58 -2.53 20.40
C LEU A 107 -13.20 -1.29 21.19
N SER A 108 -12.01 -0.79 20.90
CA SER A 108 -11.52 0.48 21.40
C SER A 108 -10.73 1.17 20.28
N PRO A 109 -10.71 2.51 20.22
CA PRO A 109 -9.82 3.20 19.30
C PRO A 109 -8.39 2.71 19.49
N ALA A 110 -7.70 2.34 18.40
CA ALA A 110 -6.30 2.00 18.51
C ALA A 110 -5.51 3.27 18.87
N THR A 111 -4.74 3.21 19.97
CA THR A 111 -3.80 4.28 20.29
C THR A 111 -2.66 4.26 19.28
N ARG A 112 -2.49 5.39 18.59
CA ARG A 112 -1.32 5.66 17.77
C ARG A 112 -0.14 6.04 18.65
N ASN A 113 1.06 5.59 18.28
CA ASN A 113 2.26 5.87 19.06
C ASN A 113 3.08 7.06 18.55
N ILE A 114 3.06 7.36 17.25
CA ILE A 114 3.95 8.34 16.61
C ILE A 114 3.20 9.16 15.58
N SER A 115 3.34 10.50 15.58
CA SER A 115 2.63 11.38 14.64
C SER A 115 3.21 11.35 13.20
N THR A 116 2.48 11.88 12.23
CA THR A 116 2.99 12.00 10.85
C THR A 116 4.20 12.93 10.78
N GLU A 117 4.16 14.04 11.52
CA GLU A 117 5.29 14.97 11.60
C GLU A 117 6.53 14.31 12.20
N ASP A 118 6.38 13.51 13.26
CA ASP A 118 7.50 12.76 13.85
C ASP A 118 8.16 11.80 12.84
N ILE A 119 7.36 11.19 11.96
CA ILE A 119 7.87 10.33 10.87
C ILE A 119 8.64 11.15 9.84
N LEU A 120 8.14 12.33 9.46
CA LEU A 120 8.79 13.22 8.48
C LEU A 120 10.11 13.80 9.03
N GLN A 121 10.14 14.11 10.32
CA GLN A 121 11.32 14.61 11.03
C GLN A 121 12.30 13.51 11.44
N TYR A 122 11.89 12.24 11.37
CA TYR A 122 12.74 11.11 11.73
C TYR A 122 14.09 11.18 11.00
N LYS A 123 15.15 10.88 11.76
CA LYS A 123 16.52 10.84 11.25
C LYS A 123 16.74 9.53 10.51
N VAL A 124 16.52 9.59 9.20
CA VAL A 124 16.70 8.48 8.27
C VAL A 124 18.18 8.19 8.01
N ASP A 125 18.49 6.99 7.52
CA ASP A 125 19.84 6.64 7.09
C ASP A 125 20.34 7.62 6.02
N PRO A 126 21.53 8.23 6.15
CA PRO A 126 22.11 9.11 5.13
C PRO A 126 22.32 8.47 3.75
N LYS A 127 22.31 7.14 3.64
CA LYS A 127 22.34 6.43 2.35
C LYS A 127 20.95 6.25 1.76
N ALA A 128 19.89 6.38 2.56
CA ALA A 128 18.53 6.18 2.11
C ALA A 128 18.02 7.39 1.29
N THR A 129 17.26 7.06 0.25
CA THR A 129 16.41 7.98 -0.50
C THR A 129 14.97 7.58 -0.25
N ILE A 130 14.18 8.49 0.32
CA ILE A 130 12.81 8.21 0.72
C ILE A 130 11.89 9.19 0.02
N LEU A 131 10.96 8.64 -0.74
CA LEU A 131 9.82 9.36 -1.29
C LEU A 131 8.70 9.30 -0.25
N TYR A 132 8.19 10.43 0.19
CA TYR A 132 7.02 10.49 1.08
C TYR A 132 5.81 10.91 0.27
N ALA A 133 4.84 10.02 0.10
CA ALA A 133 3.51 10.34 -0.42
C ALA A 133 2.59 10.59 0.77
N ILE A 134 2.37 11.86 1.08
CA ILE A 134 1.61 12.32 2.23
C ILE A 134 0.19 12.65 1.76
N CYS A 135 -0.76 11.80 2.13
CA CYS A 135 -2.10 11.81 1.57
C CYS A 135 -3.15 12.30 2.57
N PRO A 136 -4.18 13.04 2.16
CA PRO A 136 -5.35 13.25 2.99
C PRO A 136 -6.08 11.91 3.26
N PRO A 137 -6.76 11.74 4.40
CA PRO A 137 -7.54 10.52 4.69
C PRO A 137 -8.55 10.20 3.59
N ASP A 138 -9.21 11.24 3.06
CA ASP A 138 -10.00 11.15 1.83
C ASP A 138 -9.08 11.04 0.61
N ARG A 139 -9.00 9.83 0.06
CA ARG A 139 -8.18 9.51 -1.12
C ARG A 139 -8.71 10.10 -2.42
N SER A 140 -9.90 10.70 -2.42
CA SER A 140 -10.38 11.48 -3.55
C SER A 140 -9.52 12.73 -3.77
N GLU A 141 -8.88 13.23 -2.70
CA GLU A 141 -7.97 14.37 -2.70
C GLU A 141 -6.52 14.01 -3.09
N VAL A 142 -5.78 15.00 -3.60
CA VAL A 142 -4.40 14.80 -4.04
C VAL A 142 -3.45 14.72 -2.85
N CYS A 143 -2.52 13.78 -2.91
CA CYS A 143 -1.42 13.66 -1.99
C CYS A 143 -0.27 14.57 -2.41
N THR A 144 0.56 14.96 -1.45
CA THR A 144 1.84 15.63 -1.71
C THR A 144 2.97 14.61 -1.66
N LEU A 145 3.72 14.48 -2.75
CA LEU A 145 4.95 13.71 -2.85
C LEU A 145 6.15 14.61 -2.58
N LYS A 146 6.97 14.28 -1.58
CA LYS A 146 8.26 14.91 -1.28
C LYS A 146 9.39 13.89 -1.32
N ILE A 147 10.65 14.33 -1.42
CA ILE A 147 11.80 13.41 -1.43
C ILE A 147 12.83 13.86 -0.38
N LYS A 148 13.26 12.92 0.46
CA LYS A 148 14.38 13.08 1.40
C LYS A 148 15.54 12.22 0.91
N HIS A 149 16.70 12.83 0.69
CA HIS A 149 17.93 12.14 0.28
C HIS A 149 19.07 12.60 1.17
N ALA A 150 19.87 11.66 1.68
CA ALA A 150 20.94 11.96 2.62
C ALA A 150 20.50 12.79 3.83
N GLY A 151 19.30 12.47 4.35
CA GLY A 151 18.68 13.15 5.50
C GLY A 151 18.15 14.56 5.22
N LYS A 152 18.24 15.08 3.99
CA LYS A 152 17.77 16.43 3.61
C LYS A 152 16.64 16.36 2.61
N TRP A 153 15.72 17.33 2.67
CA TRP A 153 14.71 17.51 1.63
C TRP A 153 15.39 17.91 0.32
N VAL A 154 15.11 17.15 -0.74
CA VAL A 154 15.59 17.44 -2.09
C VAL A 154 15.03 18.78 -2.52
N GLN A 155 15.86 19.64 -3.10
CA GLN A 155 15.45 20.96 -3.58
C GLN A 155 15.25 20.94 -5.10
N ASP A 156 14.25 21.68 -5.59
CA ASP A 156 14.05 22.01 -6.99
C ASP A 156 13.79 23.52 -7.11
N ASN A 157 14.63 24.23 -7.87
CA ASN A 157 14.58 25.69 -8.00
C ASN A 157 14.59 26.48 -6.66
N GLY A 158 15.35 25.98 -5.67
CA GLY A 158 15.52 26.64 -4.38
C GLY A 158 14.37 26.44 -3.38
N GLN A 159 13.39 25.58 -3.71
CA GLN A 159 12.34 25.15 -2.81
C GLN A 159 12.39 23.63 -2.62
N ASP A 160 11.83 23.13 -1.53
CA ASP A 160 11.62 21.68 -1.35
C ASP A 160 10.87 21.12 -2.56
N PHE A 161 11.44 20.09 -3.18
CA PHE A 161 10.77 19.35 -4.24
C PHE A 161 9.43 18.82 -3.72
N SER A 162 8.38 19.18 -4.44
CA SER A 162 7.01 18.79 -4.14
C SER A 162 6.30 18.49 -5.46
N MET A 163 5.54 17.41 -5.47
CA MET A 163 4.72 16.99 -6.61
C MET A 163 3.36 16.53 -6.10
N GLN A 164 2.30 16.85 -6.84
CA GLN A 164 0.97 16.32 -6.55
C GLN A 164 0.81 14.93 -7.16
N VAL A 165 0.28 13.98 -6.38
CA VAL A 165 -0.01 12.61 -6.83
C VAL A 165 -1.39 12.17 -6.36
N LEU A 166 -2.07 11.32 -7.12
CA LEU A 166 -3.36 10.75 -6.76
C LEU A 166 -3.19 9.28 -6.37
N ALA A 167 -3.62 8.93 -5.15
CA ALA A 167 -3.61 7.56 -4.60
C ALA A 167 -4.97 6.85 -4.70
N ARG A 168 -5.87 7.41 -5.52
CA ARG A 168 -7.25 6.99 -5.70
C ARG A 168 -7.37 5.83 -6.67
N SER A 169 -8.24 4.88 -6.34
CA SER A 169 -8.62 3.83 -7.25
C SER A 169 -9.88 4.11 -8.08
N ARG A 170 -9.90 3.50 -9.27
CA ARG A 170 -10.94 3.62 -10.30
C ARG A 170 -12.16 2.72 -10.06
N ARG A 171 -12.08 1.78 -9.11
CA ARG A 171 -13.09 0.72 -8.90
C ARG A 171 -13.66 0.68 -7.49
N GLU A 172 -13.82 1.83 -6.83
CA GLU A 172 -14.64 1.79 -5.62
C GLU A 172 -16.09 1.50 -6.01
N ARG A 173 -16.54 0.29 -5.69
CA ARG A 173 -17.93 -0.12 -5.82
C ARG A 173 -18.66 0.48 -4.63
N GLY A 174 -19.28 1.65 -4.80
CA GLY A 174 -20.14 2.25 -3.77
C GLY A 174 -19.81 3.69 -3.44
N ASP A 175 -19.63 3.98 -2.15
CA ASP A 175 -19.50 5.32 -1.61
C ASP A 175 -18.10 5.90 -1.88
N ALA A 176 -18.02 6.92 -2.73
CA ALA A 176 -16.76 7.57 -3.10
C ALA A 176 -16.04 8.25 -1.92
N ALA A 177 -16.70 8.42 -0.77
CA ALA A 177 -16.06 8.91 0.44
C ALA A 177 -15.35 7.80 1.26
N LYS A 178 -15.52 6.52 0.89
CA LYS A 178 -14.96 5.39 1.65
C LYS A 178 -13.74 4.79 0.95
N SER A 179 -12.55 5.15 1.44
CA SER A 179 -11.30 4.54 0.97
C SER A 179 -11.25 3.05 1.27
N GLN A 180 -11.25 2.21 0.23
CA GLN A 180 -11.09 0.75 0.36
C GLN A 180 -9.65 0.36 0.02
N ARG A 181 -8.75 0.27 1.00
CA ARG A 181 -7.30 0.09 0.76
C ARG A 181 -6.86 -1.37 0.73
N LEU A 182 -7.71 -2.31 1.13
CA LEU A 182 -7.34 -3.73 1.16
C LEU A 182 -8.01 -4.55 0.06
N LEU A 183 -9.04 -4.00 -0.59
CA LEU A 183 -9.73 -4.69 -1.68
C LEU A 183 -8.92 -4.64 -2.98
N LYS A 184 -9.10 -5.65 -3.83
CA LYS A 184 -8.52 -5.66 -5.17
C LYS A 184 -9.00 -4.42 -5.93
N ASP A 185 -8.08 -3.76 -6.64
CA ASP A 185 -8.32 -2.45 -7.25
C ASP A 185 -8.87 -1.42 -6.25
N GLY A 186 -8.46 -1.50 -4.98
CA GLY A 186 -8.69 -0.50 -3.96
C GLY A 186 -7.68 0.66 -4.03
N ASP A 187 -7.82 1.65 -3.16
CA ASP A 187 -6.86 2.76 -3.03
C ASP A 187 -5.44 2.25 -2.71
N THR A 188 -4.43 3.12 -2.91
CA THR A 188 -3.05 2.81 -2.51
C THR A 188 -3.00 2.63 -0.98
N PRO A 189 -2.60 1.45 -0.47
CA PRO A 189 -2.45 1.23 0.96
C PRO A 189 -1.39 2.15 1.59
N GLN A 190 -1.51 2.42 2.88
CA GLN A 190 -0.39 2.99 3.63
C GLN A 190 0.71 1.93 3.87
N GLY A 191 1.93 2.40 4.13
CA GLY A 191 3.05 1.51 4.44
C GLY A 191 4.36 1.95 3.80
N ILE A 192 5.34 1.04 3.83
CA ILE A 192 6.66 1.25 3.24
C ILE A 192 6.83 0.29 2.07
N TYR A 193 7.15 0.89 0.93
CA TYR A 193 7.41 0.22 -0.32
C TYR A 193 8.88 0.38 -0.70
N GLN A 194 9.47 -0.63 -1.34
CA GLN A 194 10.80 -0.54 -1.93
C GLN A 194 10.70 -0.01 -3.37
N LEU A 195 11.47 1.01 -3.74
CA LEU A 195 11.48 1.51 -5.12
C LEU A 195 12.37 0.59 -5.98
N TRP A 196 11.74 -0.44 -6.53
CA TRP A 196 12.43 -1.58 -7.10
C TRP A 196 13.07 -1.27 -8.45
N GLY A 197 12.43 -0.46 -9.30
CA GLY A 197 12.95 -0.21 -10.65
C GLY A 197 12.04 0.57 -11.58
N SER A 198 12.37 0.54 -12.86
CA SER A 198 11.60 1.17 -13.94
C SER A 198 11.01 0.10 -14.87
N LEU A 199 9.76 0.28 -15.29
CA LEU A 199 9.13 -0.47 -16.38
C LEU A 199 8.94 0.44 -17.58
N PHE A 200 9.45 0.04 -18.73
CA PHE A 200 9.36 0.78 -19.99
C PHE A 200 8.73 -0.10 -21.07
N THR A 201 8.12 0.54 -22.06
CA THR A 201 7.51 -0.10 -23.22
C THR A 201 7.20 0.91 -24.31
N THR A 202 7.41 0.53 -25.56
CA THR A 202 6.98 1.35 -26.71
C THR A 202 5.48 1.28 -26.96
N ASP A 203 4.74 0.45 -26.22
CA ASP A 203 3.28 0.43 -26.30
C ASP A 203 2.72 1.72 -25.70
N LYS A 204 2.17 2.55 -26.59
CA LYS A 204 1.57 3.85 -26.27
C LYS A 204 0.45 3.75 -25.25
N LYS A 205 -0.13 2.56 -25.03
CA LYS A 205 -1.13 2.33 -23.97
C LYS A 205 -0.59 2.49 -22.56
N PHE A 206 0.72 2.40 -22.38
CA PHE A 206 1.37 2.57 -21.07
C PHE A 206 2.17 3.86 -20.98
N GLY A 207 2.14 4.67 -22.04
CA GLY A 207 2.66 6.02 -22.00
C GLY A 207 3.88 6.36 -22.82
N ALA A 208 4.25 7.63 -22.71
CA ALA A 208 5.47 8.18 -23.27
C ALA A 208 6.68 8.02 -22.33
N TYR A 209 6.45 7.75 -21.05
CA TYR A 209 7.49 7.66 -20.03
C TYR A 209 7.47 6.31 -19.31
N PRO A 210 8.63 5.84 -18.81
CA PRO A 210 8.68 4.65 -17.96
C PRO A 210 7.87 4.85 -16.67
N ARG A 211 7.34 3.75 -16.14
CA ARG A 211 6.67 3.68 -14.84
C ARG A 211 7.67 3.24 -13.78
N ILE A 212 7.43 3.63 -12.53
CA ILE A 212 8.25 3.17 -11.40
C ILE A 212 7.56 1.97 -10.77
N ASP A 213 8.30 0.88 -10.64
CA ASP A 213 7.90 -0.30 -9.91
C ASP A 213 8.16 -0.14 -8.42
N ILE A 214 7.17 -0.44 -7.60
CA ILE A 214 7.30 -0.41 -6.14
C ILE A 214 7.04 -1.82 -5.57
N ASP A 215 7.95 -2.23 -4.68
CA ASP A 215 8.30 -3.56 -4.15
C ASP A 215 8.66 -4.63 -5.16
N GLY A 216 8.34 -4.39 -6.42
CA GLY A 216 8.70 -5.28 -7.48
C GLY A 216 8.22 -6.70 -7.28
N MET A 217 7.04 -6.83 -6.65
CA MET A 217 6.36 -8.09 -6.34
C MET A 217 7.04 -8.89 -5.22
N ARG A 218 7.87 -8.22 -4.39
CA ARG A 218 8.45 -8.83 -3.19
C ARG A 218 7.50 -8.66 -2.01
N PRO A 219 7.52 -9.61 -1.06
CA PRO A 219 6.89 -9.40 0.23
C PRO A 219 7.39 -8.11 0.90
N PRO A 220 6.52 -7.37 1.60
CA PRO A 220 6.94 -6.17 2.32
C PRO A 220 8.00 -6.50 3.37
N MET A 221 8.92 -5.57 3.62
CA MET A 221 10.07 -5.81 4.52
C MET A 221 9.68 -6.11 5.99
N TYR A 222 8.42 -5.90 6.35
CA TYR A 222 7.84 -6.13 7.67
C TYR A 222 6.70 -7.16 7.65
N PHE A 223 6.71 -8.04 6.65
CA PHE A 223 5.77 -9.15 6.56
C PHE A 223 6.16 -10.30 7.49
N GLU A 224 5.28 -10.66 8.43
CA GLU A 224 5.48 -11.69 9.48
C GLU A 224 6.61 -11.42 10.47
N LYS A 225 7.83 -11.22 9.97
CA LYS A 225 9.01 -10.84 10.73
C LYS A 225 9.64 -9.61 10.08
N THR A 226 9.85 -8.60 10.90
CA THR A 226 10.46 -7.35 10.44
C THR A 226 11.94 -7.53 10.12
N ASP A 227 12.35 -7.12 8.91
CA ASP A 227 13.72 -6.75 8.62
C ASP A 227 14.01 -5.43 9.34
N LEU A 228 14.38 -5.55 10.62
CA LEU A 228 14.55 -4.41 11.49
C LEU A 228 15.62 -3.45 10.97
N GLN A 229 16.68 -4.01 10.37
CA GLN A 229 17.77 -3.22 9.83
C GLN A 229 17.25 -2.29 8.73
N ASN A 230 16.45 -2.77 7.78
CA ASN A 230 15.89 -1.92 6.75
C ASN A 230 14.74 -1.03 7.25
N PHE A 231 13.90 -1.54 8.14
CA PHE A 231 12.75 -0.81 8.67
C PHE A 231 13.16 0.48 9.40
N THR A 232 14.11 0.40 10.34
CA THR A 232 14.51 1.56 11.16
C THR A 232 15.33 2.59 10.41
N ARG A 233 15.74 2.30 9.16
CA ARG A 233 16.41 3.27 8.29
C ARG A 233 15.42 4.25 7.67
N VAL A 234 14.14 3.88 7.62
CA VAL A 234 13.07 4.62 6.93
C VAL A 234 12.14 5.30 7.94
N VAL A 235 11.79 4.61 9.02
CA VAL A 235 10.82 5.08 10.02
C VAL A 235 11.24 4.72 11.46
N PRO A 236 10.72 5.38 12.51
CA PRO A 236 10.97 4.97 13.89
C PRO A 236 10.45 3.56 14.17
N GLN A 237 11.17 2.74 14.95
CA GLN A 237 10.72 1.38 15.31
C GLN A 237 9.31 1.35 15.94
N ALA A 238 8.96 2.38 16.72
CA ALA A 238 7.68 2.47 17.43
C ALA A 238 6.45 2.45 16.49
N VAL A 239 6.60 2.84 15.22
CA VAL A 239 5.48 2.80 14.26
C VAL A 239 5.08 1.37 13.88
N PHE A 240 5.89 0.36 14.20
CA PHE A 240 5.53 -1.04 13.99
C PHE A 240 4.27 -1.46 14.79
N ALA A 241 3.92 -0.72 15.85
CA ALA A 241 2.70 -0.97 16.61
C ALA A 241 1.46 -0.29 16.01
N ASP A 242 1.62 0.57 15.01
CA ASP A 242 0.50 1.32 14.41
C ASP A 242 -0.08 0.55 13.22
N TYR A 243 -1.42 0.47 13.10
CA TYR A 243 -2.07 -0.29 12.02
C TYR A 243 -1.69 0.17 10.60
N TRP A 244 -1.48 1.48 10.40
CA TRP A 244 -1.22 2.06 9.08
C TRP A 244 -0.01 1.42 8.38
N ILE A 245 1.04 1.06 9.15
CA ILE A 245 2.24 0.45 8.57
C ILE A 245 1.90 -0.89 7.92
N HIS A 246 0.91 -1.59 8.47
CA HIS A 246 0.52 -2.94 8.10
C HIS A 246 -0.46 -3.00 6.92
N GLU A 247 -1.04 -1.88 6.48
CA GLU A 247 -2.02 -1.88 5.38
C GLU A 247 -1.43 -2.48 4.09
N PHE A 248 -0.24 -2.08 3.68
CA PHE A 248 0.41 -2.65 2.50
C PHE A 248 0.74 -4.14 2.66
N ALA A 249 1.24 -4.58 3.82
CA ALA A 249 1.50 -5.99 4.09
C ALA A 249 0.23 -6.83 4.02
N MET A 250 -0.88 -6.31 4.53
CA MET A 250 -2.17 -6.95 4.46
C MET A 250 -2.71 -6.99 3.01
N ALA A 251 -2.60 -5.89 2.27
CA ALA A 251 -2.95 -5.83 0.85
C ALA A 251 -2.13 -6.84 0.03
N HIS A 252 -0.83 -6.99 0.32
CA HIS A 252 0.03 -7.99 -0.32
C HIS A 252 -0.41 -9.42 -0.01
N ALA A 253 -0.73 -9.74 1.25
CA ALA A 253 -1.27 -11.06 1.62
C ALA A 253 -2.57 -11.39 0.88
N LEU A 254 -3.38 -10.37 0.59
CA LEU A 254 -4.61 -10.46 -0.20
C LEU A 254 -4.37 -10.44 -1.73
N GLY A 255 -3.14 -10.64 -2.18
CA GLY A 255 -2.82 -10.74 -3.60
C GLY A 255 -2.78 -9.39 -4.34
N ARG A 256 -2.56 -8.27 -3.64
CA ARG A 256 -2.26 -6.96 -4.26
C ARG A 256 -0.75 -6.71 -4.25
N TYR A 257 -0.09 -6.86 -5.39
CA TYR A 257 1.39 -6.87 -5.47
C TYR A 257 1.98 -6.15 -6.70
N LEU A 258 1.16 -5.42 -7.46
CA LEU A 258 1.56 -4.74 -8.72
C LEU A 258 1.39 -3.23 -8.64
N PHE A 259 1.83 -2.65 -7.53
CA PHE A 259 1.78 -1.22 -7.29
C PHE A 259 2.87 -0.49 -8.09
N ARG A 260 2.53 0.71 -8.59
CA ARG A 260 3.40 1.50 -9.46
C ARG A 260 3.24 2.99 -9.19
N ILE A 261 4.23 3.77 -9.61
CA ILE A 261 4.08 5.22 -9.83
C ILE A 261 4.07 5.45 -11.34
N HIS A 262 3.04 6.12 -11.85
CA HIS A 262 2.87 6.35 -13.28
C HIS A 262 2.15 7.67 -13.57
N ASP A 263 1.97 8.04 -14.83
CA ASP A 263 1.18 9.19 -15.27
C ASP A 263 -0.19 8.74 -15.84
N ASN A 264 -0.96 9.65 -16.40
CA ASN A 264 -2.28 9.36 -16.98
C ASN A 264 -2.25 8.51 -18.25
N SER A 265 -1.08 8.28 -18.83
CA SER A 265 -0.95 7.68 -20.14
C SER A 265 -1.08 6.14 -20.12
N VAL A 266 -1.38 5.58 -18.95
CA VAL A 266 -1.62 4.15 -18.70
C VAL A 266 -3.00 3.66 -19.18
N ASP A 267 -3.83 4.51 -19.80
CA ASP A 267 -5.08 4.03 -20.40
C ASP A 267 -5.62 4.90 -21.56
N PRO A 268 -5.38 4.53 -22.83
CA PRO A 268 -5.94 5.26 -23.97
C PRO A 268 -7.36 4.81 -24.36
N ASN A 269 -7.87 3.70 -23.82
CA ASN A 269 -9.08 3.03 -24.32
C ASN A 269 -10.21 2.86 -23.29
N PHE A 270 -9.96 3.07 -21.99
CA PHE A 270 -11.02 3.14 -21.00
C PHE A 270 -11.36 4.60 -20.72
N PRO A 271 -12.57 5.07 -21.12
CA PRO A 271 -13.09 6.30 -20.54
C PRO A 271 -13.14 6.11 -19.04
N ASN A 272 -12.67 7.11 -18.30
CA ASN A 272 -12.85 7.27 -16.86
C ASN A 272 -14.24 6.72 -16.44
N THR A 273 -14.31 5.50 -15.90
CA THR A 273 -15.58 4.98 -15.35
C THR A 273 -15.99 5.73 -14.08
N TYR A 274 -15.07 6.56 -13.56
CA TYR A 274 -15.32 7.62 -12.60
C TYR A 274 -15.06 8.96 -13.25
N THR A 275 -16.12 9.76 -13.45
CA THR A 275 -15.98 11.16 -13.84
C THR A 275 -15.22 11.87 -12.71
N THR A 276 -13.96 12.23 -12.92
CA THR A 276 -13.22 13.08 -11.98
C THR A 276 -14.04 14.36 -11.78
N PRO A 277 -14.21 14.85 -10.53
CA PRO A 277 -14.78 16.18 -10.31
C PRO A 277 -14.04 17.19 -11.20
N ILE A 278 -14.76 18.21 -11.69
CA ILE A 278 -14.27 19.19 -12.69
C ILE A 278 -12.91 19.81 -12.31
N THR A 279 -12.55 19.80 -11.02
CA THR A 279 -11.30 20.30 -10.42
C THR A 279 -10.06 19.41 -10.62
N LYS A 280 -10.16 18.17 -11.15
CA LYS A 280 -9.04 17.19 -11.20
C LYS A 280 -8.77 16.56 -12.58
N LYS A 281 -9.03 17.27 -13.68
CA LYS A 281 -8.85 16.76 -15.06
C LYS A 281 -7.44 16.24 -15.40
N ILE A 282 -6.42 16.68 -14.65
CA ILE A 282 -5.02 16.27 -14.85
C ILE A 282 -4.64 14.98 -14.10
N PHE A 283 -5.51 14.37 -13.29
CA PHE A 283 -5.23 13.08 -12.64
C PHE A 283 -6.28 12.05 -13.01
N ARG A 284 -5.87 10.78 -13.11
CA ARG A 284 -6.77 9.63 -13.31
C ARG A 284 -6.60 8.64 -12.18
N ALA A 285 -7.73 8.16 -11.65
CA ALA A 285 -7.73 7.08 -10.68
C ALA A 285 -7.14 5.80 -11.29
N SER A 286 -6.42 5.02 -10.48
CA SER A 286 -5.66 3.84 -10.92
C SER A 286 -6.24 2.56 -10.30
N ALA A 287 -5.48 1.47 -10.21
CA ALA A 287 -5.86 0.27 -9.45
C ALA A 287 -5.02 0.17 -8.15
N GLY A 288 -4.93 1.27 -7.41
CA GLY A 288 -4.11 1.40 -6.19
C GLY A 288 -2.65 1.82 -6.43
N CYS A 289 -2.33 2.29 -7.62
CA CYS A 289 -1.05 2.92 -7.96
C CYS A 289 -1.09 4.44 -7.65
N LEU A 290 0.10 5.07 -7.56
CA LEU A 290 0.20 6.52 -7.48
C LEU A 290 0.26 7.14 -8.89
N ASN A 291 -0.69 8.02 -9.19
CA ASN A 291 -0.74 8.73 -10.47
C ASN A 291 -0.18 10.16 -10.32
N THR A 292 0.80 10.52 -11.14
CA THR A 292 1.53 11.80 -11.16
C THR A 292 0.94 12.83 -12.14
N GLY A 293 -0.23 12.53 -12.72
CA GLY A 293 -0.88 13.35 -13.74
C GLY A 293 -0.14 13.28 -15.06
N ASP A 294 0.60 14.33 -15.42
CA ASP A 294 1.52 14.40 -16.57
C ASP A 294 2.99 14.57 -16.15
N GLN A 295 3.28 14.45 -14.84
CA GLN A 295 4.54 14.90 -14.25
C GLN A 295 5.55 13.78 -13.98
N ILE A 296 5.28 12.54 -14.39
CA ILE A 296 6.19 11.41 -14.12
C ILE A 296 7.62 11.68 -14.60
N HIS A 297 7.78 12.40 -15.72
CA HIS A 297 9.07 12.77 -16.29
C HIS A 297 9.92 13.64 -15.34
N LYS A 298 9.29 14.52 -14.56
CA LYS A 298 9.96 15.34 -13.54
C LYS A 298 10.50 14.45 -12.42
N LEU A 299 9.67 13.53 -11.92
CA LEU A 299 10.06 12.58 -10.87
C LEU A 299 11.23 11.70 -11.35
N LEU A 300 11.13 11.12 -12.54
CA LEU A 300 12.21 10.32 -13.13
C LEU A 300 13.50 11.11 -13.29
N THR A 301 13.42 12.38 -13.69
CA THR A 301 14.58 13.25 -13.84
C THR A 301 15.25 13.52 -12.50
N VAL A 302 14.47 13.80 -11.45
CA VAL A 302 15.01 13.99 -10.10
C VAL A 302 15.66 12.71 -9.60
N LEU A 303 15.01 11.55 -9.74
CA LEU A 303 15.58 10.26 -9.34
C LEU A 303 16.85 9.91 -10.14
N HIS A 304 16.93 10.29 -11.41
CA HIS A 304 18.16 10.16 -12.20
C HIS A 304 19.30 11.04 -11.66
N LYS A 305 19.03 12.32 -11.36
CA LYS A 305 20.01 13.24 -10.77
C LYS A 305 20.52 12.76 -9.40
N LEU A 306 19.68 12.07 -8.64
CA LEU A 306 20.05 11.46 -7.35
C LEU A 306 20.79 10.12 -7.50
N GLY A 307 21.05 9.65 -8.72
CA GLY A 307 21.75 8.39 -8.97
C GLY A 307 20.91 7.14 -8.68
N ILE A 308 19.58 7.27 -8.55
CA ILE A 308 18.66 6.14 -8.33
C ILE A 308 18.35 5.42 -9.64
N PHE A 309 18.25 6.16 -10.72
CA PHE A 309 18.02 5.64 -12.07
C PHE A 309 19.11 6.09 -13.03
N SER A 310 19.47 5.20 -13.96
CA SER A 310 20.29 5.53 -15.12
C SER A 310 19.46 6.21 -16.21
N GLN A 311 20.15 6.81 -17.19
CA GLN A 311 19.49 7.41 -18.35
C GLN A 311 18.61 6.40 -19.11
N LYS A 312 19.05 5.14 -19.21
CA LYS A 312 18.30 4.06 -19.87
C LYS A 312 16.98 3.74 -19.16
N GLN A 313 16.92 3.93 -17.84
CA GLN A 313 15.73 3.63 -17.03
C GLN A 313 14.65 4.69 -17.09
N ILE A 314 15.01 5.91 -17.50
CA ILE A 314 14.06 7.02 -17.67
C ILE A 314 13.64 7.24 -19.13
N GLN A 315 14.22 6.48 -20.06
CA GLN A 315 13.90 6.53 -21.49
C GLN A 315 12.90 5.43 -21.88
N ASN A 316 11.88 5.80 -22.64
CA ASN A 316 10.86 4.87 -23.11
C ASN A 316 11.04 4.47 -24.58
N ASN A 317 12.22 3.97 -24.94
CA ASN A 317 12.57 3.65 -26.34
C ASN A 317 12.77 2.15 -26.60
N GLN A 318 12.40 1.28 -25.66
CA GLN A 318 12.55 -0.18 -25.75
C GLN A 318 11.18 -0.87 -25.79
N PRO A 319 11.01 -1.97 -26.55
CA PRO A 319 9.71 -2.62 -26.78
C PRO A 319 8.92 -2.93 -25.51
N TYR A 320 9.55 -3.60 -24.55
CA TYR A 320 9.05 -3.81 -23.20
C TYR A 320 10.23 -4.25 -22.35
N GLY A 321 10.30 -3.78 -21.11
CA GLY A 321 11.28 -4.31 -20.17
C GLY A 321 11.18 -3.67 -18.80
N ARG A 322 11.99 -4.23 -17.92
CA ARG A 322 12.02 -3.92 -16.51
C ARG A 322 13.48 -3.90 -16.08
N LEU A 323 13.91 -2.79 -15.49
CA LEU A 323 15.28 -2.61 -15.01
C LEU A 323 15.26 -2.25 -13.52
N PRO A 324 15.98 -2.98 -12.66
CA PRO A 324 16.07 -2.65 -11.24
C PRO A 324 16.73 -1.27 -11.05
N SER A 325 16.35 -0.53 -10.03
CA SER A 325 17.02 0.74 -9.67
C SER A 325 18.51 0.49 -9.43
N LEU A 326 19.32 1.54 -9.50
CA LEU A 326 20.76 1.44 -9.26
C LEU A 326 21.06 1.15 -7.79
N ASP A 327 20.14 1.52 -6.89
CA ASP A 327 20.23 1.28 -5.46
C ASP A 327 18.86 0.90 -4.85
N PRO A 328 18.36 -0.32 -5.13
CA PRO A 328 17.05 -0.75 -4.67
C PRO A 328 17.02 -0.93 -3.16
N GLN A 329 18.14 -1.26 -2.54
CA GLN A 329 18.23 -1.53 -1.10
C GLN A 329 18.13 -0.26 -0.25
N ASN A 330 18.30 0.91 -0.85
CA ASN A 330 18.29 2.19 -0.13
C ASN A 330 17.23 3.16 -0.65
N THR A 331 16.36 2.74 -1.57
CA THR A 331 15.32 3.62 -2.12
C THR A 331 13.94 3.13 -1.74
N PHE A 332 13.16 3.99 -1.08
CA PHE A 332 11.87 3.63 -0.50
C PHE A 332 10.80 4.65 -0.84
N LEU A 333 9.55 4.21 -0.87
CA LEU A 333 8.35 5.05 -0.87
C LEU A 333 7.60 4.79 0.44
N VAL A 334 7.27 5.84 1.16
CA VAL A 334 6.43 5.81 2.36
C VAL A 334 5.11 6.48 2.02
N VAL A 335 4.01 5.73 2.11
CA VAL A 335 2.64 6.24 1.91
C VAL A 335 1.99 6.39 3.29
N ILE A 336 1.59 7.60 3.64
CA ILE A 336 1.12 7.99 4.99
C ILE A 336 0.06 9.07 4.92
N ASP A 337 -0.87 9.09 5.88
CA ASP A 337 -1.91 10.12 5.95
C ASP A 337 -1.45 11.41 6.67
N GLN A 338 -1.91 12.59 6.21
CA GLN A 338 -1.55 13.93 6.69
C GLN A 338 -2.01 14.22 8.13
N GLU A 339 -3.17 13.69 8.51
CA GLU A 339 -3.82 13.91 9.81
C GLU A 339 -4.09 12.56 10.48
N MET A 340 -3.02 11.86 10.82
CA MET A 340 -3.12 10.61 11.60
C MET A 340 -2.97 10.86 13.09
#